data_AF-A0A9Q1FYC7-F1
#
_entry.id   AF-A0A9Q1FYC7-F1
#
_cell.length_a   1.000
_cell.length_b   1.000
_cell.length_c   1.000
_cell.angle_alpha   90.00
_cell.angle_beta   90.00
_cell.angle_gamma   90.00
#
_symmetry.space_group_name_H-M   'P 1'
#
loop_
_entity.id
_entity.type
_entity.pdbx_description
1 polymer ?
#
loop_
_entity_poly.entity_id
_entity_poly.type
_entity_poly.pdbx_seq_one_letter_code
_entity_poly.pdbx_strand_id
1 'polypeptide(L)'
;MAINRWRMDLHVGRSFITEKTNKSLLAPWEYIPDVNSTRLPVTILTAKCQHDRCLNNMASPVRFNQALRVLPITYNIRVYYRERCQDPRHYKLVPGTFEVTVGCTCARA
;
A
#
# COMPACT_ATOMS: atom_id res chain seq x y z
N MET A 1 -5.17 24.71 34.73
CA MET A 1 -4.39 23.99 33.69
C MET A 1 -5.38 23.39 32.72
N ALA A 2 -5.59 24.02 31.55
CA ALA A 2 -6.60 23.59 30.59
C ALA A 2 -6.05 22.46 29.71
N ILE A 3 -6.67 21.29 29.77
CA ILE A 3 -6.35 20.17 28.86
C ILE A 3 -7.09 20.45 27.56
N ASN A 4 -6.36 20.89 26.54
CA ASN A 4 -6.91 21.08 25.19
C ASN A 4 -7.31 19.71 24.62
N ARG A 5 -8.60 19.39 24.73
CA ARG A 5 -9.19 18.14 24.22
C ARG A 5 -9.47 18.31 22.73
N TRP A 6 -8.52 17.93 21.89
CA TRP A 6 -8.71 17.89 20.45
C TRP A 6 -9.66 16.75 20.08
N ARG A 7 -10.86 17.09 19.59
CA ARG A 7 -11.76 16.12 18.95
C ARG A 7 -11.27 15.96 17.51
N MET A 8 -10.71 14.80 17.16
CA MET A 8 -10.44 14.46 15.77
C MET A 8 -11.71 13.84 15.17
N ASP A 9 -12.37 14.56 14.28
CA ASP A 9 -13.47 14.01 13.49
C ASP A 9 -12.87 13.14 12.37
N LEU A 10 -12.90 11.82 12.58
CA LEU A 10 -12.31 10.83 11.68
C LEU A 10 -13.17 10.70 10.40
N HIS A 11 -12.93 11.55 9.41
CA HIS A 11 -13.51 11.40 8.09
C HIS A 11 -12.66 10.43 7.27
N VAL A 12 -13.03 9.14 7.27
CA VAL A 12 -12.36 8.12 6.45
C VAL A 12 -12.89 8.23 5.02
N GLY A 13 -12.15 8.92 4.16
CA GLY A 13 -12.40 8.91 2.72
C GLY A 13 -12.13 7.50 2.16
N ARG A 14 -13.08 6.95 1.40
CA ARG A 14 -12.94 5.65 0.75
C ARG A 14 -12.34 5.85 -0.64
N SER A 15 -11.09 5.47 -0.84
CA SER A 15 -10.51 5.37 -2.19
C SER A 15 -10.98 4.06 -2.82
N PHE A 16 -11.63 4.16 -3.99
CA PHE A 16 -12.02 2.98 -4.77
C PHE A 16 -10.83 2.53 -5.62
N ILE A 17 -10.31 1.33 -5.36
CA ILE A 17 -9.45 0.64 -6.31
C ILE A 17 -10.39 0.05 -7.37
N THR A 18 -10.33 0.56 -8.60
CA THR A 18 -11.00 -0.12 -9.71
C THR A 18 -10.23 -1.40 -9.99
N GLU A 19 -10.89 -2.54 -9.87
CA GLU A 19 -10.39 -3.86 -10.25
C GLU A 19 -10.32 -3.94 -11.80
N LYS A 20 -9.54 -3.05 -12.43
CA LYS A 20 -9.17 -3.24 -13.83
C LYS A 20 -8.15 -4.35 -13.85
N THR A 21 -8.66 -5.50 -14.27
CA THR A 21 -7.99 -6.79 -14.37
C THR A 21 -6.58 -6.63 -14.93
N ASN A 22 -5.61 -7.10 -14.16
CA ASN A 22 -4.16 -7.02 -14.36
C ASN A 22 -3.63 -7.82 -15.59
N LYS A 23 -4.51 -8.21 -16.52
CA LYS A 23 -4.20 -9.12 -17.63
C LYS A 23 -3.48 -8.46 -18.81
N SER A 24 -3.38 -7.13 -18.83
CA SER A 24 -2.72 -6.35 -19.91
C SER A 24 -1.41 -5.69 -19.48
N LEU A 25 -0.97 -5.88 -18.23
CA LEU A 25 0.22 -5.21 -17.70
C LEU A 25 1.47 -6.08 -17.91
N LEU A 26 2.54 -5.45 -18.42
CA LEU A 26 3.85 -6.09 -18.57
C LEU A 26 4.45 -6.50 -17.21
N ALA A 27 3.98 -5.90 -16.11
CA ALA A 27 4.37 -6.17 -14.74
C ALA A 27 3.13 -6.38 -13.87
N PRO A 28 2.52 -7.58 -13.84
CA PRO A 28 1.32 -7.80 -13.05
C PRO A 28 1.57 -7.89 -11.54
N TRP A 29 0.58 -7.46 -10.75
CA TRP A 29 0.60 -7.47 -9.28
C TRP A 29 -0.76 -7.83 -8.67
N GLU A 30 -0.72 -8.28 -7.42
CA GLU A 30 -1.91 -8.51 -6.61
C GLU A 30 -1.90 -7.59 -5.39
N TYR A 31 -3.05 -7.10 -4.97
CA TYR A 31 -3.15 -6.38 -3.71
C TYR A 31 -3.28 -7.36 -2.56
N ILE A 32 -2.33 -7.30 -1.63
CA ILE A 32 -2.36 -8.04 -0.37
C ILE A 32 -2.68 -7.09 0.79
N PRO A 33 -3.51 -7.49 1.77
CA PRO A 33 -3.81 -6.66 2.93
C PRO A 33 -2.65 -6.66 3.94
N ASP A 34 -2.14 -5.48 4.26
CA ASP A 34 -1.29 -5.22 5.43
C ASP A 34 -2.17 -4.78 6.59
N VAL A 35 -2.34 -5.68 7.58
CA VAL A 35 -3.25 -5.49 8.72
C VAL A 35 -2.45 -5.20 9.98
N ASN A 36 -2.66 -4.03 10.57
CA ASN A 36 -2.06 -3.63 11.83
C ASN A 36 -3.12 -3.00 12.75
N SER A 37 -3.51 -3.72 13.80
CA SER A 37 -4.55 -3.30 14.76
C SER A 37 -4.17 -2.05 15.56
N THR A 38 -2.88 -1.75 15.67
CA THR A 38 -2.37 -0.55 16.35
C THR A 38 -2.26 0.65 15.43
N ARG A 39 -2.52 0.52 14.12
CA ARG A 39 -2.35 1.60 13.15
C ARG A 39 -3.70 2.05 12.58
N LEU A 40 -3.75 3.30 12.16
CA LEU A 40 -4.82 3.88 11.35
C LEU A 40 -4.25 4.32 9.99
N PRO A 41 -4.85 3.89 8.86
CA PRO A 41 -5.90 2.86 8.78
C PRO A 41 -5.38 1.48 9.18
N VAL A 42 -6.29 0.63 9.69
CA VAL A 42 -5.96 -0.73 10.18
C VAL A 42 -5.49 -1.61 9.03
N THR A 43 -6.17 -1.54 7.89
CA THR A 43 -5.83 -2.30 6.68
C THR A 43 -5.33 -1.36 5.61
N ILE A 44 -4.16 -1.67 5.03
CA ILE A 44 -3.59 -0.98 3.87
C ILE A 44 -3.35 -2.03 2.80
N LEU A 45 -3.90 -1.84 1.61
CA LEU A 45 -3.65 -2.75 0.49
C LEU A 45 -2.30 -2.39 -0.15
N THR A 46 -1.41 -3.37 -0.19
CA THR A 46 -0.07 -3.26 -0.78
C THR A 46 0.02 -4.13 -2.02
N ALA A 47 0.56 -3.60 -3.11
CA ALA A 47 0.81 -4.37 -4.32
C ALA A 47 2.00 -5.32 -4.14
N LYS A 48 1.81 -6.58 -4.54
CA LYS A 48 2.83 -7.62 -4.61
C LYS A 48 3.05 -8.01 -6.07
N CYS A 49 4.23 -7.73 -6.60
CA CYS A 49 4.59 -8.11 -7.97
C CYS A 49 4.61 -9.65 -8.11
N GLN A 50 4.07 -10.18 -9.21
CA GLN A 50 3.99 -11.63 -9.42
C GLN A 50 5.31 -12.23 -9.93
N HIS A 51 6.10 -11.47 -10.68
CA HIS A 51 7.34 -11.93 -11.34
C HIS A 51 8.43 -10.85 -11.31
N ASP A 52 9.69 -11.26 -11.47
CA ASP A 52 10.86 -10.35 -11.48
C ASP A 52 11.24 -9.85 -12.89
N ARG A 53 10.59 -10.41 -13.92
CA ARG A 53 10.80 -10.08 -15.33
C ARG A 53 9.49 -9.67 -15.97
N CYS A 54 9.59 -8.70 -16.85
CA CYS A 54 8.43 -8.20 -17.57
C CYS A 54 7.90 -9.23 -18.55
N LEU A 55 6.60 -9.33 -18.66
CA LEU A 55 5.96 -10.08 -19.73
C LEU A 55 6.09 -9.31 -21.04
N ASN A 56 6.34 -10.02 -22.14
CA ASN A 56 6.19 -9.55 -23.49
C ASN A 56 4.86 -10.06 -24.03
N ASN A 57 3.80 -9.26 -23.86
CA ASN A 57 2.45 -9.59 -24.33
C ASN A 57 2.29 -9.50 -25.85
N MET A 58 3.29 -9.00 -26.58
CA MET A 58 3.33 -9.03 -28.05
C MET A 58 3.85 -10.37 -28.59
N ALA A 59 4.50 -11.19 -27.76
CA ALA A 59 4.96 -12.52 -28.16
C ALA A 59 3.80 -13.53 -28.07
N SER A 60 3.75 -14.47 -29.01
CA SER A 60 2.87 -15.64 -28.95
C SER A 60 3.71 -16.92 -28.98
N PRO A 61 3.76 -17.73 -27.90
CA PRO A 61 3.12 -17.49 -26.60
C PRO A 61 3.77 -16.31 -25.85
N VAL A 62 3.07 -15.77 -24.83
CA VAL A 62 3.62 -14.75 -23.93
C VAL A 62 4.92 -15.26 -23.30
N ARG A 63 5.96 -14.44 -23.33
CA ARG A 63 7.31 -14.78 -22.81
C ARG A 63 7.83 -13.67 -21.92
N PHE A 64 8.81 -13.97 -21.08
CA PHE A 64 9.53 -12.94 -20.34
C PHE A 64 10.49 -12.17 -21.23
N ASN A 65 10.51 -10.85 -21.09
CA ASN A 65 11.54 -9.99 -21.65
C ASN A 65 12.77 -10.03 -20.74
N GLN A 66 13.88 -10.57 -21.25
CA GLN A 66 15.11 -10.73 -20.47
C GLN A 66 15.81 -9.40 -20.15
N ALA A 67 15.55 -8.35 -20.93
CA ALA A 67 16.16 -7.02 -20.78
C ALA A 67 15.41 -6.10 -19.82
N LEU A 68 14.19 -6.46 -19.39
CA LEU A 68 13.35 -5.63 -18.54
C LEU A 68 13.06 -6.33 -17.22
N ARG A 69 13.17 -5.57 -16.12
CA ARG A 69 12.85 -6.03 -14.77
C ARG A 69 11.55 -5.41 -14.31
N VAL A 70 10.83 -6.18 -13.50
CA VAL A 70 9.70 -5.67 -12.74
C VAL A 70 10.25 -5.00 -11.49
N LEU A 71 9.82 -3.77 -11.23
CA LEU A 71 10.19 -3.00 -10.04
C LEU A 71 8.93 -2.56 -9.29
N PRO A 72 8.92 -2.63 -7.95
CA PRO A 72 7.82 -2.08 -7.16
C PRO A 72 7.83 -0.56 -7.22
N ILE A 73 6.64 0.04 -7.27
CA ILE A 73 6.45 1.49 -7.08
C ILE A 73 6.07 1.69 -5.62
N THR A 74 6.93 2.35 -4.86
CA THR A 74 6.68 2.65 -3.43
C THR A 74 6.22 4.09 -3.24
N TYR A 75 5.44 4.32 -2.18
CA TYR A 75 4.99 5.64 -1.77
C TYR A 75 4.90 5.72 -0.25
N ASN A 76 5.31 6.84 0.33
CA ASN A 76 5.24 7.08 1.76
C ASN A 76 3.90 7.74 2.11
N ILE A 77 3.05 7.01 2.84
CA ILE A 77 1.79 7.53 3.36
C ILE A 77 1.89 7.84 4.86
N ARG A 78 1.12 8.85 5.29
CA ARG A 78 1.00 9.17 6.71
C ARG A 78 0.00 8.22 7.37
N VAL A 79 0.42 7.65 8.49
CA VAL A 79 -0.39 6.76 9.33
C VAL A 79 -0.38 7.27 10.76
N TYR A 80 -1.28 6.75 11.59
CA TYR A 80 -1.28 7.05 13.02
C TYR A 80 -1.25 5.77 13.83
N TYR A 81 -0.29 5.66 14.75
CA TYR A 81 -0.20 4.54 15.67
C TYR A 81 -0.91 4.85 16.99
N ARG A 82 -1.59 3.85 17.55
CA ARG A 82 -2.27 3.90 18.83
C ARG A 82 -1.27 3.52 19.92
N GLU A 83 -0.92 4.49 20.74
CA GLU A 83 -0.13 4.30 21.94
C GLU A 83 -1.08 4.29 23.14
N ARG A 84 -0.98 3.29 24.02
CA ARG A 84 -1.83 3.20 25.21
C ARG A 84 -1.46 4.30 26.20
N CYS A 85 -2.46 5.01 26.70
CA CYS A 85 -2.28 5.92 27.82
C CYS A 85 -2.22 5.13 29.16
N GLN A 86 -1.96 5.84 30.26
CA GLN A 86 -2.04 5.27 31.61
C GLN A 86 -3.46 4.73 31.93
N ASP A 87 -4.52 5.39 31.44
CA ASP A 87 -5.86 4.79 31.41
C ASP A 87 -5.99 3.87 30.18
N PRO A 88 -6.23 2.55 30.37
CA PRO A 88 -6.29 1.58 29.27
C PRO A 88 -7.46 1.79 28.31
N ARG A 89 -8.44 2.63 28.65
CA ARG A 89 -9.56 3.00 27.77
C ARG A 89 -9.19 4.11 26.78
N HIS A 90 -8.04 4.76 26.96
CA HIS A 90 -7.61 5.88 26.14
C HIS A 90 -6.34 5.54 25.37
N TYR A 91 -6.27 6.07 24.14
CA TYR A 91 -5.13 5.93 23.25
C TYR A 91 -4.71 7.30 22.75
N LYS A 92 -3.40 7.50 22.63
CA LYS A 92 -2.80 8.63 21.92
C LYS A 92 -2.51 8.20 20.49
N LEU A 93 -2.83 9.05 19.53
CA LEU A 93 -2.44 8.86 18.13
C LEU A 93 -1.08 9.50 17.89
N VAL A 94 -0.09 8.68 17.57
CA VAL A 94 1.26 9.09 17.23
C VAL A 94 1.40 9.08 15.71
N PRO A 95 1.69 10.22 15.06
CA PRO A 95 1.94 10.23 13.63
C PRO A 95 3.14 9.35 13.25
N GLY A 96 3.01 8.62 12.16
CA GLY A 96 4.10 7.86 11.57
C GLY A 96 4.03 7.85 10.05
N THR A 97 5.01 7.22 9.44
CA THR A 97 5.10 7.01 8.00
C THR A 97 5.07 5.52 7.71
N PHE A 98 4.31 5.12 6.71
CA PHE A 98 4.28 3.76 6.20
C PHE A 98 4.62 3.79 4.71
N GLU A 99 5.63 3.01 4.31
CA GLU A 99 5.94 2.81 2.90
C GLU A 99 4.99 1.74 2.33
N VAL A 100 4.14 2.14 1.39
CA VAL A 100 3.22 1.24 0.68
C VAL A 100 3.72 1.01 -0.73
N THR A 101 3.71 -0.24 -1.19
CA THR A 101 3.86 -0.52 -2.63
C THR A 101 2.50 -0.32 -3.30
N VAL A 102 2.41 0.62 -4.23
CA VAL A 102 1.15 0.99 -4.90
C VAL A 102 0.92 0.25 -6.22
N GLY A 103 1.98 -0.34 -6.78
CA GLY A 103 1.92 -1.11 -8.02
C GLY A 103 3.30 -1.61 -8.43
N CYS A 104 3.37 -2.20 -9.61
CA CYS A 104 4.62 -2.65 -10.20
C CYS A 104 4.79 -2.05 -11.60
N THR A 105 6.03 -1.78 -12.00
CA THR A 105 6.36 -1.23 -13.32
C THR A 105 7.47 -2.01 -13.99
N CYS A 106 7.59 -1.83 -15.30
CA CYS A 106 8.65 -2.41 -16.11
C CYS A 106 9.70 -1.36 -16.43
N ALA A 107 10.94 -1.62 -16.07
CA ALA A 107 12.06 -0.74 -16.35
C ALA A 107 13.29 -1.53 -16.80
N ARG A 108 14.20 -0.83 -17.50
CA ARG A 108 15.58 -1.31 -17.65
C ARG A 108 16.27 -1.09 -16.31
N ALA A 109 16.93 -2.14 -15.81
CA ALA A 109 17.76 -2.07 -14.62
C ALA A 109 19.22 -1.82 -15.02
#